data_AF-A0A1V2LAI6-F1
#
_entry.id   AF-A0A1V2LAI6-F1
#
_cell.length_a   1.000
_cell.length_b   1.000
_cell.length_c   1.000
_cell.angle_alpha   90.00
_cell.angle_beta   90.00
_cell.angle_gamma   90.00
#
_symmetry.space_group_name_H-M   'P 1'
#
loop_
_entity.id
_entity.type
_entity.pdbx_description
1 polymer ?
#
loop_
_entity_poly.entity_id
_entity_poly.type
_entity_poly.pdbx_seq_one_letter_code
_entity_poly.pdbx_strand_id
1 'polypeptide(L)'
;MDRFREVFSQLSTTIFPLAIFILKFLEWWNSSEFASKLTNQRFDKEIPSPPKRSDKPIQNSDKCPICHEIITNHAVIETGYVFCYPCITRYLTDSDAKHGGRCPITGQRLLGCRYDYAGKQWKVDGIRRLII
;
A
#
# COMPACT_ATOMS: atom_id res chain seq x y z
N MET A 1 20.01 13.45 -64.33
CA MET A 1 18.69 12.91 -63.92
C MET A 1 18.77 11.44 -63.52
N ASP A 2 19.74 10.67 -64.03
CA ASP A 2 19.81 9.21 -63.84
C ASP A 2 20.22 8.79 -62.41
N ARG A 3 21.18 9.49 -61.82
CA ARG A 3 21.59 9.27 -60.41
C ARG A 3 20.47 9.51 -59.40
N PHE A 4 19.51 10.39 -59.73
CA PHE A 4 18.35 10.67 -58.88
C PHE A 4 17.33 9.51 -58.94
N ARG A 5 17.13 8.89 -60.11
CA ARG A 5 16.26 7.71 -60.26
C ARG A 5 16.84 6.48 -59.57
N GLU A 6 18.16 6.33 -59.60
CA GLU A 6 18.87 5.24 -58.94
C GLU A 6 18.81 5.37 -57.41
N VAL A 7 19.07 6.57 -56.88
CA VAL A 7 18.89 6.87 -55.45
C VAL A 7 17.43 6.67 -55.03
N PHE A 8 16.46 7.10 -55.83
CA PHE A 8 15.03 6.93 -55.54
C PHE A 8 14.61 5.45 -55.52
N SER A 9 15.17 4.62 -56.42
CA SER A 9 14.94 3.18 -56.44
C SER A 9 15.59 2.47 -55.26
N GLN A 10 16.77 2.91 -54.81
CA GLN A 10 17.44 2.35 -53.63
C GLN A 10 16.71 2.75 -52.33
N LEU A 11 16.21 3.99 -52.30
CA LEU A 11 15.39 4.50 -51.21
C LEU A 11 14.09 3.71 -51.07
N SER A 12 13.40 3.43 -52.17
CA SER A 12 12.12 2.71 -52.13
C SER A 12 12.27 1.28 -51.61
N THR A 13 13.34 0.58 -52.00
CA THR A 13 13.60 -0.80 -51.54
C THR A 13 13.95 -0.89 -50.05
N THR A 14 14.57 0.15 -49.48
CA THR A 14 15.06 0.10 -48.08
C THR A 14 14.15 0.82 -47.09
N ILE A 15 13.58 1.98 -47.47
CA ILE A 15 12.72 2.77 -46.59
C ILE A 15 11.35 2.10 -46.42
N PHE A 16 10.80 1.51 -47.48
CA PHE A 16 9.44 0.97 -47.43
C PHE A 16 9.29 -0.21 -46.44
N PRO A 17 10.18 -1.23 -46.44
CA PRO A 17 10.12 -2.30 -45.44
C PRO A 17 10.37 -1.80 -44.01
N LEU A 18 11.26 -0.83 -43.83
CA LEU A 18 11.58 -0.25 -42.53
C LEU A 18 10.43 0.59 -41.97
N ALA A 19 9.74 1.33 -42.84
CA ALA A 19 8.53 2.08 -42.48
C ALA A 19 7.40 1.13 -42.09
N ILE A 20 7.18 0.03 -42.83
CA ILE A 20 6.18 -0.98 -42.46
C ILE A 20 6.56 -1.64 -41.12
N PHE A 21 7.83 -1.99 -40.92
CA PHE A 21 8.31 -2.55 -39.66
C PHE A 21 8.09 -1.59 -38.48
N ILE A 22 8.45 -0.31 -38.63
CA ILE A 22 8.27 0.71 -37.60
C ILE A 22 6.79 1.01 -37.33
N LEU A 23 5.96 1.10 -38.38
CA LEU A 23 4.52 1.31 -38.23
C LEU A 23 3.87 0.12 -37.52
N LYS A 24 4.27 -1.11 -37.85
CA LYS A 24 3.80 -2.31 -37.13
C LYS A 24 4.32 -2.39 -35.69
N PHE A 25 5.54 -1.94 -35.46
CA PHE A 25 6.09 -1.80 -34.11
C PHE A 25 5.34 -0.74 -33.28
N LEU A 26 4.99 0.41 -33.86
CA LEU A 26 4.19 1.46 -33.23
C LEU A 26 2.75 1.03 -32.97
N GLU A 27 2.14 0.27 -33.89
CA GLU A 27 0.82 -0.33 -33.71
C GLU A 27 0.82 -1.29 -32.51
N TRP A 28 1.85 -2.13 -32.39
CA TRP A 28 2.06 -2.97 -31.21
C TRP A 28 2.36 -2.13 -29.95
N TRP A 29 3.17 -1.08 -30.02
CA TRP A 29 3.52 -0.24 -28.86
C TRP A 29 2.31 0.52 -28.31
N ASN A 30 1.46 1.05 -29.19
CA ASN A 30 0.24 1.76 -28.82
C ASN A 30 -0.88 0.79 -28.37
N SER A 31 -0.91 -0.44 -28.88
CA SER A 31 -1.86 -1.47 -28.45
C SER A 31 -1.39 -2.30 -27.26
N SER A 32 -0.09 -2.30 -26.96
CA SER A 32 0.46 -2.95 -25.77
C SER A 32 -0.03 -2.17 -24.56
N GLU A 33 -0.65 -2.89 -23.63
CA GLU A 33 -1.17 -2.44 -22.35
C GLU A 33 -0.12 -1.76 -21.44
N PHE A 34 1.02 -1.25 -21.95
CA PHE A 34 1.97 -0.44 -21.22
C PHE A 34 1.41 0.94 -20.89
N ALA A 35 0.72 1.60 -21.83
CA ALA A 35 0.06 2.88 -21.56
C ALA A 35 -1.07 2.72 -20.53
N SER A 36 -1.82 1.61 -20.62
CA SER A 36 -2.83 1.26 -19.62
C SER A 36 -2.19 0.78 -18.31
N LYS A 37 -1.00 0.19 -18.28
CA LYS A 37 -0.25 -0.10 -17.03
C LYS A 37 0.36 1.15 -16.39
N LEU A 38 0.77 2.16 -17.17
CA LEU A 38 1.23 3.46 -16.67
C LEU A 38 0.07 4.32 -16.17
N THR A 39 -1.07 4.29 -16.85
CA THR A 39 -2.27 5.07 -16.47
C THR A 39 -3.12 4.35 -15.41
N ASN A 40 -3.19 3.01 -15.46
CA ASN A 40 -3.82 2.15 -14.45
C ASN A 40 -2.81 1.60 -13.43
N GLN A 41 -1.77 2.35 -13.11
CA GLN A 41 -1.42 2.50 -11.70
C GLN A 41 -2.52 3.37 -11.02
N ARG A 42 -3.82 3.08 -11.16
CA ARG A 42 -4.70 2.38 -10.17
C ARG A 42 -4.05 1.90 -8.84
N PHE A 43 -2.97 2.51 -8.36
CA PHE A 43 -2.66 2.40 -6.94
C PHE A 43 -3.51 3.36 -6.11
N ASP A 44 -4.10 4.40 -6.69
CA ASP A 44 -4.83 5.40 -5.89
C ASP A 44 -6.31 5.12 -5.64
N LYS A 45 -6.97 4.23 -6.40
CA LYS A 45 -8.44 4.07 -6.31
C LYS A 45 -8.91 3.06 -5.26
N GLU A 46 -8.05 2.12 -4.86
CA GLU A 46 -8.38 1.11 -3.84
C GLU A 46 -7.80 1.43 -2.46
N ILE A 47 -6.93 2.42 -2.34
CA ILE A 47 -6.37 2.80 -1.05
C ILE A 47 -7.40 3.68 -0.34
N PRO A 48 -7.99 3.25 0.78
CA PRO A 48 -8.86 4.13 1.56
C PRO A 48 -8.08 5.38 1.94
N SER A 49 -8.72 6.54 1.91
CA SER A 49 -8.07 7.79 2.32
C SER A 49 -7.35 7.58 3.64
N PRO A 50 -6.07 7.98 3.76
CA PRO A 50 -5.28 7.73 4.95
C PRO A 50 -6.07 8.18 6.19
N PRO A 51 -6.04 7.39 7.27
CA PRO A 51 -6.79 7.73 8.47
C PRO A 51 -6.43 9.15 8.88
N LYS A 52 -7.44 9.98 9.13
CA LYS A 52 -7.24 11.35 9.63
C LYS A 52 -6.31 11.26 10.83
N ARG A 53 -5.12 11.86 10.75
CA ARG A 53 -4.20 11.88 11.90
C ARG A 53 -4.97 12.50 13.07
N SER A 54 -4.93 11.85 14.23
CA SER A 54 -5.44 12.50 15.43
C SER A 54 -4.55 13.71 15.70
N ASP A 55 -5.11 14.90 15.80
CA ASP A 55 -4.36 16.13 16.18
C ASP A 55 -3.81 16.07 17.61
N LYS A 56 -4.09 14.99 18.34
CA LYS A 56 -3.48 14.73 19.64
C LYS A 56 -1.97 14.50 19.46
N PRO A 57 -1.11 15.28 20.14
CA PRO A 57 0.32 15.05 20.10
C PRO A 57 0.62 13.64 20.60
N ILE A 58 1.52 12.95 19.90
CA ILE A 58 2.07 11.66 20.35
C ILE A 58 2.78 11.97 21.66
N GLN A 59 2.23 11.50 22.78
CA GLN A 59 2.86 11.67 24.07
C GLN A 59 4.08 10.75 24.13
N ASN A 60 5.27 11.36 24.17
CA ASN A 60 6.53 10.66 24.42
C ASN A 60 6.59 10.35 25.93
N SER A 61 5.88 9.32 26.35
CA SER A 61 5.97 8.79 27.71
C SER A 61 6.49 7.37 27.68
N ASP A 62 7.46 7.05 28.54
CA ASP A 62 7.97 5.68 28.69
C ASP A 62 6.98 4.74 29.40
N LYS A 63 5.79 5.25 29.75
CA LYS A 63 4.71 4.52 30.41
C LYS A 63 3.69 4.03 29.39
N CYS A 64 3.23 2.80 29.57
CA CYS A 64 2.20 2.20 28.75
C CYS A 64 0.82 2.83 29.06
N PRO A 65 0.06 3.31 28.06
CA PRO A 65 -1.27 3.90 28.30
C PRO A 65 -2.35 2.92 28.76
N ILE A 66 -2.06 1.60 28.82
CA ILE A 66 -2.99 0.57 29.28
C ILE A 66 -2.71 0.22 30.75
N CYS A 67 -1.48 -0.18 31.07
CA CYS A 67 -1.11 -0.60 32.43
C CYS A 67 -0.50 0.52 33.29
N HIS A 68 -0.18 1.69 32.71
CA HIS A 68 0.44 2.84 33.36
C HIS A 68 1.85 2.60 33.95
N GLU A 69 2.44 1.44 33.69
CA GLU A 69 3.80 1.07 34.05
C GLU A 69 4.80 1.34 32.91
N ILE A 70 6.10 1.27 33.22
CA ILE A 70 7.17 1.39 32.21
C ILE A 70 7.01 0.30 31.13
N ILE A 71 7.19 0.67 29.87
CA ILE A 71 7.04 -0.25 28.73
C ILE A 71 8.19 -1.27 28.71
N THR A 72 7.88 -2.54 28.97
CA THR A 72 8.88 -3.63 29.01
C THR A 72 9.10 -4.31 27.67
N ASN A 73 8.10 -4.32 26.80
CA ASN A 73 8.17 -4.90 25.46
C ASN A 73 7.45 -3.96 24.50
N HIS A 74 8.22 -3.09 23.87
CA HIS A 74 7.69 -2.01 23.05
C HIS A 74 6.98 -2.56 21.83
N ALA A 75 5.72 -2.19 21.67
CA ALA A 75 4.89 -2.56 20.53
C ALA A 75 4.16 -1.35 19.98
N VAL A 76 4.30 -1.12 18.68
CA VAL A 76 3.63 -0.04 17.94
C VAL A 76 2.46 -0.63 17.16
N ILE A 77 1.32 0.06 17.19
CA ILE A 77 0.16 -0.23 16.34
C ILE A 77 0.07 0.76 15.18
N GLU A 78 -0.78 0.48 14.20
CA GLU A 78 -0.92 1.26 12.96
C GLU A 78 -1.15 2.77 13.14
N THR A 79 -1.73 3.17 14.28
CA THR A 79 -1.95 4.58 14.63
C THR A 79 -0.70 5.29 15.18
N GLY A 80 0.42 4.58 15.35
CA GLY A 80 1.71 5.12 15.79
C GLY A 80 1.91 5.15 17.31
N TYR A 81 0.92 4.74 18.10
CA TYR A 81 1.04 4.69 19.56
C TYR A 81 1.77 3.43 20.04
N VAL A 82 2.51 3.59 21.14
CA VAL A 82 3.37 2.55 21.73
C VAL A 82 2.75 2.01 23.02
N PHE A 83 2.80 0.68 23.17
CA PHE A 83 2.29 -0.04 24.34
C PHE A 83 3.23 -1.18 24.71
N CYS A 84 3.00 -1.80 25.88
CA CYS A 84 3.49 -3.14 26.13
C CYS A 84 2.83 -4.13 25.18
N TYR A 85 3.62 -4.93 24.46
CA TYR A 85 3.14 -6.00 23.59
C TYR A 85 2.04 -6.88 24.21
N PRO A 86 2.19 -7.42 25.45
CA PRO A 86 1.12 -8.22 26.04
C PRO A 86 -0.15 -7.41 26.36
N CYS A 87 -0.01 -6.13 26.73
CA CYS A 87 -1.17 -5.27 27.04
C CYS A 87 -2.01 -5.01 25.79
N ILE A 88 -1.37 -4.60 24.69
CA ILE A 88 -2.11 -4.27 23.46
C ILE A 88 -2.67 -5.52 22.79
N THR A 89 -1.95 -6.64 22.82
CA THR A 89 -2.46 -7.91 22.29
C THR A 89 -3.71 -8.35 23.04
N ARG A 90 -3.68 -8.38 24.39
CA ARG A 90 -4.86 -8.72 25.21
C ARG A 90 -6.03 -7.78 25.00
N TYR A 91 -5.75 -6.47 24.97
CA TYR A 91 -6.78 -5.46 24.73
C TYR A 91 -7.52 -5.70 23.40
N LEU A 92 -6.79 -6.08 22.34
CA LEU A 92 -7.39 -6.33 21.03
C LEU A 92 -8.08 -7.70 20.96
N THR A 93 -7.52 -8.74 21.57
CA THR A 93 -8.11 -10.09 21.55
C THR A 93 -9.36 -10.23 22.40
N ASP A 94 -9.41 -9.56 23.54
CA ASP A 94 -10.47 -9.73 24.55
C ASP A 94 -11.63 -8.74 24.35
N SER A 95 -11.57 -7.94 23.29
CA SER A 95 -12.56 -6.91 22.99
C SER A 95 -13.84 -7.46 22.35
N ASP A 96 -14.98 -6.79 22.57
CA ASP A 96 -16.27 -7.18 21.98
C ASP A 96 -16.24 -7.17 20.45
N ALA A 97 -16.97 -8.11 19.81
CA ALA A 97 -17.07 -8.20 18.35
C ALA A 97 -17.57 -6.91 17.67
N LYS A 98 -18.42 -6.13 18.34
CA LYS A 98 -19.01 -4.90 17.79
C LYS A 98 -18.12 -3.66 17.95
N HIS A 99 -17.38 -3.56 19.06
CA HIS A 99 -16.63 -2.35 19.42
C HIS A 99 -15.11 -2.53 19.44
N GLY A 100 -14.62 -3.76 19.28
CA GLY A 100 -13.21 -4.11 19.28
C GLY A 100 -12.45 -3.70 18.01
N GLY A 101 -11.17 -4.08 17.97
CA GLY A 101 -10.29 -3.78 16.83
C GLY A 101 -10.02 -2.28 16.64
N ARG A 102 -9.95 -1.52 17.74
CA ARG A 102 -9.73 -0.06 17.74
C ARG A 102 -8.53 0.33 18.59
N CYS A 103 -7.91 1.46 18.26
CA CYS A 103 -6.86 2.05 19.07
C CYS A 103 -7.41 2.51 20.44
N PRO A 104 -6.77 2.16 21.59
CA PRO A 104 -7.21 2.58 22.92
C PRO A 104 -7.24 4.11 23.13
N ILE A 105 -6.40 4.86 22.39
CA ILE A 105 -6.17 6.29 22.64
C ILE A 105 -7.00 7.16 21.70
N THR A 106 -7.11 6.76 20.43
CA THR A 106 -7.82 7.53 19.39
C THR A 106 -9.22 6.98 19.08
N GLY A 107 -9.52 5.74 19.46
CA GLY A 107 -10.77 5.06 19.09
C GLY A 107 -10.89 4.71 17.60
N GLN A 108 -9.84 4.98 16.81
CA GLN A 108 -9.79 4.68 15.38
C GLN A 108 -9.73 3.17 15.15
N ARG A 109 -10.43 2.70 14.11
CA ARG A 109 -10.43 1.29 13.72
C ARG A 109 -9.07 0.91 13.12
N LEU A 110 -8.49 -0.17 13.63
CA LEU A 110 -7.26 -0.74 13.10
C LEU A 110 -7.58 -1.61 11.87
N LEU A 111 -6.82 -1.44 10.82
CA LEU A 111 -6.92 -2.16 9.55
C LEU A 111 -6.55 -3.65 9.71
N GLY A 112 -5.55 -3.94 10.53
CA GLY A 112 -5.08 -5.29 10.84
C GLY A 112 -5.98 -6.09 11.78
N CYS A 113 -7.02 -5.48 12.37
CA CYS A 113 -7.95 -6.18 13.26
C CYS A 113 -9.22 -6.63 12.52
N ARG A 114 -9.41 -7.94 12.39
CA ARG A 114 -10.64 -8.54 11.84
C ARG A 114 -11.23 -9.56 12.81
N TYR A 115 -12.53 -9.44 13.06
CA TYR A 115 -13.24 -10.42 13.88
C TYR A 115 -13.62 -11.64 13.03
N ASP A 116 -13.24 -12.83 13.49
CA ASP A 116 -13.68 -14.09 12.91
C ASP A 116 -14.94 -14.57 13.64
N TYR A 117 -16.06 -14.54 12.93
CA TYR A 117 -17.36 -14.98 13.47
C TYR A 117 -17.45 -16.49 13.64
N ALA A 118 -16.70 -17.28 12.85
CA ALA A 118 -16.70 -18.72 12.97
C ALA A 118 -15.96 -19.17 14.25
N GLY A 119 -14.77 -18.61 14.47
CA GLY A 119 -13.95 -18.89 15.65
C GLY A 119 -14.31 -18.08 16.90
N LYS A 120 -15.22 -17.10 16.81
CA LYS A 120 -15.55 -16.12 17.87
C LYS A 120 -14.30 -15.46 18.48
N GLN A 121 -13.34 -15.10 17.63
CA GLN A 121 -12.03 -14.58 18.04
C GLN A 121 -11.58 -13.45 17.14
N TRP A 122 -10.75 -12.56 17.68
CA TRP A 122 -10.09 -11.53 16.89
C TRP A 122 -8.84 -12.07 16.20
N LYS A 123 -8.80 -11.92 14.88
CA LYS A 123 -7.56 -12.02 14.11
C LYS A 123 -6.89 -10.64 14.12
N VAL A 124 -5.83 -10.52 14.91
CA VAL A 124 -5.07 -9.28 15.08
C VAL A 124 -3.78 -9.36 14.29
N ASP A 125 -3.62 -8.43 13.36
CA ASP A 125 -2.42 -8.22 12.56
C ASP A 125 -1.95 -6.76 12.70
N GLY A 126 -0.71 -6.46 12.31
CA GLY A 126 -0.18 -5.10 12.29
C GLY A 126 0.40 -4.59 13.62
N ILE A 127 0.44 -5.40 14.68
CA ILE A 127 1.24 -5.09 15.88
C ILE A 127 2.72 -5.31 15.55
N ARG A 128 3.53 -4.27 15.62
CA ARG A 128 4.97 -4.34 15.36
C ARG A 128 5.74 -4.25 16.67
N ARG A 129 6.43 -5.34 17.04
CA ARG A 129 7.36 -5.31 18.17
C ARG A 129 8.62 -4.56 17.77
N LEU A 130 9.08 -3.67 18.64
CA LEU A 130 10.35 -2.98 18.48
C LEU A 130 11.41 -3.79 19.22
N ILE A 131 12.51 -4.08 18.53
CA ILE A 131 13.73 -4.58 19.15
C ILE A 131 14.52 -3.33 19.50
N ILE A 132 14.58 -3.00 20.79
CA ILE A 132 15.33 -1.86 21.34
C ILE A 132 16.36 -2.44 22.29
#